data_AF-A0A9R0QVZ8-F1
#
_entry.id   AF-A0A9R0QVZ8-F1
#
_cell.length_a   1.000
_cell.length_b   1.000
_cell.length_c   1.000
_cell.angle_alpha   90.00
_cell.angle_beta   90.00
_cell.angle_gamma   90.00
#
_symmetry.space_group_name_H-M   'P 1'
#
loop_
_entity.id
_entity.type
_entity.pdbx_description
1 polymer ?
#
loop_
_entity_poly.entity_id
_entity_poly.type
_entity_poly.pdbx_seq_one_letter_code
_entity_poly.pdbx_strand_id
1 'polypeptide(L)'
;MSGGGRVVCPPPELSFGGQYYSVVDGVCSRDESFFGGKPVLTQAVGYAVVLGFGAFFALFTSFLVWLEKRYVGGSQLQTSEWFNTAGRSVKTGLIASVIVSQWTWAATILQSSNVAWQYGVSGPFWYASGATVQVLLFGIMAIEIKRKAPNAHTVCEIVRARWGARAHLVFLTFCLATNVIVTAMLLLGGSAVVHALTGVNVYAASFLIPLGVIVYTFAGGLKATFLASYIHSVVVHAVLLVFVFLVYTSSSSLGSPKVVYERLLVVASAARDCSGDLSRSGQSCGPVHGNLKGSYLTMLSSGGLVFGIINIVGNFGTVFVDNVSDSLP
;
A
#
# COMPACT_ATOMS: atom_id res chain seq x y z
N MET A 1 0.63 53.32 -21.21
CA MET A 1 1.70 52.80 -20.32
C MET A 1 1.18 51.52 -19.69
N SER A 2 1.53 50.37 -20.28
CA SER A 2 1.17 49.04 -19.75
C SER A 2 2.06 48.77 -18.54
N GLY A 3 1.47 48.77 -17.34
CA GLY A 3 2.14 48.40 -16.10
C GLY A 3 2.41 46.91 -16.08
N GLY A 4 3.47 46.46 -16.74
CA GLY A 4 3.98 45.10 -16.67
C GLY A 4 4.59 44.83 -15.30
N GLY A 5 3.75 44.56 -14.30
CA GLY A 5 4.21 44.00 -13.03
C GLY A 5 4.86 42.66 -13.28
N ARG A 6 6.14 42.52 -12.94
CA ARG A 6 6.83 41.22 -12.98
C ARG A 6 6.07 40.24 -12.08
N VAL A 7 5.63 39.13 -12.64
CA VAL A 7 5.03 38.01 -11.92
C VAL A 7 6.10 37.44 -10.98
N VAL A 8 5.90 37.56 -9.67
CA VAL A 8 6.82 37.01 -8.67
C VAL A 8 6.52 35.52 -8.53
N CYS A 9 7.45 34.68 -8.98
CA CYS A 9 7.30 33.23 -8.98
C CYS A 9 8.59 32.56 -8.46
N PRO A 10 8.53 31.72 -7.42
CA PRO A 10 7.37 31.41 -6.57
C PRO A 10 6.90 32.62 -5.73
N PRO A 11 5.69 32.56 -5.12
CA PRO A 11 5.31 33.50 -4.07
C PRO A 11 6.37 33.56 -2.96
N PRO A 12 6.71 34.74 -2.38
CA PRO A 12 7.80 34.86 -1.40
C PRO A 12 7.66 33.93 -0.20
N GLU A 13 6.42 33.73 0.27
CA GLU A 13 6.06 32.82 1.36
C GLU A 13 6.36 31.34 1.03
N LEU A 14 6.36 30.97 -0.25
CA LEU A 14 6.55 29.60 -0.75
C LEU A 14 7.91 29.39 -1.41
N SER A 15 8.88 30.28 -1.12
CA SER A 15 10.25 30.24 -1.65
C SER A 15 10.97 28.90 -1.44
N PHE A 16 10.66 28.19 -0.35
CA PHE A 16 11.23 26.88 -0.04
C PHE A 16 10.85 25.77 -1.04
N GLY A 17 9.86 26.00 -1.90
CA GLY A 17 9.42 25.09 -2.95
C GLY A 17 9.65 25.60 -4.37
N GLY A 18 10.47 26.64 -4.55
CA GLY A 18 10.57 27.37 -5.81
C GLY A 18 10.90 26.54 -7.05
N GLN A 19 11.61 25.43 -6.89
CA GLN A 19 11.92 24.49 -7.97
C GLN A 19 10.70 23.78 -8.58
N TYR A 20 9.55 23.84 -7.91
CA TYR A 20 8.28 23.28 -8.37
C TYR A 20 7.32 24.36 -8.88
N TYR A 21 7.79 25.60 -9.07
CA TYR A 21 6.98 26.69 -9.63
C TYR A 21 7.60 27.16 -10.94
N SER A 22 6.76 27.29 -11.96
CA SER A 22 7.14 27.77 -13.29
C SER A 22 6.12 28.81 -13.76
N VAL A 23 6.57 29.79 -14.55
CA VAL A 23 5.67 30.79 -15.13
C VAL A 23 5.13 30.23 -16.45
N VAL A 24 3.83 29.93 -16.48
CA VAL A 24 3.11 29.44 -17.67
C VAL A 24 2.08 30.50 -18.05
N ASP A 25 2.14 31.00 -19.28
CA ASP A 25 1.22 32.03 -19.81
C ASP A 25 1.12 33.32 -18.95
N GLY A 26 2.22 33.69 -18.28
CA GLY A 26 2.26 34.85 -17.39
C GLY A 26 1.61 34.62 -16.02
N VAL A 27 1.27 33.37 -15.69
CA VAL A 27 0.78 32.95 -14.36
C VAL A 27 1.84 32.09 -13.68
N CYS A 28 2.06 32.29 -12.39
CA CYS A 28 2.93 31.41 -11.61
C CYS A 28 2.18 30.12 -11.29
N SER A 29 2.52 29.04 -11.98
CA SER A 29 1.88 27.73 -11.84
C SER A 29 2.82 26.76 -11.13
N ARG A 30 2.25 25.86 -10.33
CA ARG A 30 3.01 24.81 -9.68
C ARG A 30 3.05 23.57 -10.56
N ASP A 31 4.23 22.97 -10.72
CA ASP A 31 4.43 21.77 -11.51
C ASP A 31 3.50 20.65 -11.04
N GLU A 32 2.86 20.00 -12.01
CA GLU A 32 1.88 18.93 -11.79
C GLU A 32 2.52 17.61 -11.33
N SER A 33 3.80 17.42 -11.65
CA SER A 33 4.55 16.20 -11.38
C SER A 33 5.88 16.55 -10.75
N PHE A 34 6.20 15.85 -9.65
CA PHE A 34 7.50 15.97 -8.98
C PHE A 34 8.68 15.65 -9.92
N PHE A 35 8.47 14.84 -10.96
CA PHE A 35 9.50 14.47 -11.95
C PHE A 35 9.25 15.08 -13.34
N GLY A 36 8.37 16.08 -13.45
CA GLY A 36 8.07 16.75 -14.73
C GLY A 36 7.54 15.80 -15.81
N GLY A 37 6.82 14.74 -15.42
CA GLY A 37 6.28 13.74 -16.35
C GLY A 37 7.33 12.83 -16.99
N LYS A 38 8.60 12.91 -16.58
CA LYS A 38 9.67 12.05 -17.07
C LYS A 38 10.01 10.96 -16.04
N PRO A 39 10.23 9.72 -16.46
CA PRO A 39 10.74 8.69 -15.57
C PRO A 39 12.11 9.09 -15.00
N VAL A 40 12.29 8.90 -13.69
CA VAL A 40 13.58 9.15 -13.01
C VAL A 40 14.62 8.08 -13.29
N LEU A 41 14.16 6.86 -13.52
CA LEU A 41 14.99 5.69 -13.76
C LEU A 41 14.81 5.23 -15.20
N THR A 42 15.82 4.56 -15.73
CA THR A 42 15.72 3.96 -17.06
C THR A 42 14.80 2.74 -17.02
N GLN A 43 14.19 2.41 -18.17
CA GLN A 43 13.39 1.19 -18.30
C GLN A 43 14.19 -0.07 -17.96
N ALA A 44 15.50 -0.08 -18.23
CA ALA A 44 16.39 -1.19 -17.88
C ALA A 44 16.42 -1.45 -16.37
N VAL A 45 16.49 -0.38 -15.55
CA VAL A 45 16.40 -0.51 -14.09
C VAL A 45 15.02 -1.03 -13.70
N GLY A 46 13.95 -0.57 -14.35
CA GLY A 46 12.59 -1.06 -14.08
C GLY A 46 12.44 -2.57 -14.30
N TYR A 47 12.87 -3.08 -15.46
CA TYR A 47 12.85 -4.52 -15.73
C TYR A 47 13.78 -5.31 -14.80
N ALA A 48 14.97 -4.77 -14.51
CA ALA A 48 15.91 -5.39 -13.58
C ALA A 48 15.34 -5.49 -12.16
N VAL A 49 14.62 -4.48 -11.67
CA VAL A 49 13.96 -4.52 -10.36
C VAL A 49 12.82 -5.54 -10.37
N VAL A 50 11.92 -5.49 -11.37
CA VAL A 50 10.75 -6.40 -11.44
C VAL A 50 11.19 -7.87 -11.52
N LEU A 51 12.08 -8.19 -12.46
CA LEU A 51 12.53 -9.56 -12.66
C LEU A 51 13.57 -9.99 -11.62
N GLY A 52 14.47 -9.10 -11.24
CA GLY A 52 15.55 -9.37 -10.30
C GLY A 52 15.04 -9.62 -8.89
N PHE A 53 14.09 -8.83 -8.39
CA PHE A 53 13.46 -9.10 -7.09
C PHE A 53 12.66 -10.41 -7.14
N GLY A 54 11.89 -10.64 -8.21
CA GLY A 54 11.15 -11.88 -8.39
C GLY A 54 12.06 -13.11 -8.38
N ALA A 55 13.16 -13.07 -9.13
CA ALA A 55 14.15 -14.13 -9.19
C ALA A 55 14.90 -14.30 -7.86
N PHE A 56 15.27 -13.20 -7.20
CA PHE A 56 15.92 -13.25 -5.89
C PHE A 56 15.04 -13.99 -4.88
N PHE A 57 13.77 -13.59 -4.72
CA PHE A 57 12.86 -14.27 -3.80
C PHE A 57 12.58 -15.71 -4.24
N ALA A 58 12.43 -15.97 -5.54
CA ALA A 58 12.27 -17.32 -6.07
C ALA A 58 13.42 -18.25 -5.67
N LEU A 59 14.66 -17.83 -5.93
CA LEU A 59 15.86 -18.60 -5.61
C LEU A 59 16.07 -18.71 -4.10
N PHE A 60 15.97 -17.60 -3.39
CA PHE A 60 16.26 -17.53 -1.96
C PHE A 60 15.27 -18.38 -1.15
N THR A 61 13.98 -18.25 -1.39
CA THR A 61 12.97 -19.03 -0.65
C THR A 61 13.00 -20.50 -1.03
N SER A 62 13.19 -20.82 -2.32
CA SER A 62 13.37 -22.20 -2.77
C SER A 62 14.61 -22.85 -2.14
N PHE A 63 15.70 -22.08 -2.03
CA PHE A 63 16.93 -22.52 -1.36
C PHE A 63 16.71 -22.76 0.13
N LEU A 64 15.99 -21.88 0.83
CA LEU A 64 15.68 -22.08 2.25
C LEU A 64 14.77 -23.29 2.48
N VAL A 65 13.75 -23.49 1.63
CA VAL A 65 12.90 -24.69 1.66
C VAL A 65 13.74 -25.94 1.38
N TRP A 66 14.68 -25.87 0.43
CA TRP A 66 15.59 -26.97 0.13
C TRP A 66 16.52 -27.29 1.31
N LEU A 67 17.12 -26.27 1.96
CA LEU A 67 17.94 -26.45 3.15
C LEU A 67 17.15 -27.10 4.28
N GLU A 68 15.92 -26.65 4.50
CA GLU A 68 15.04 -27.25 5.50
C GLU A 68 14.75 -28.73 5.20
N LYS A 69 14.39 -29.05 3.95
CA LYS A 69 14.20 -30.44 3.47
C LYS A 69 15.46 -31.27 3.64
N ARG A 70 16.65 -30.67 3.49
CA ARG A 70 17.93 -31.38 3.50
C ARG A 70 18.49 -31.63 4.90
N TYR A 71 18.27 -30.70 5.83
CA TYR A 71 18.95 -30.66 7.14
C TYR A 71 18.01 -30.73 8.35
N VAL A 72 16.74 -30.34 8.23
CA VAL A 72 15.81 -30.26 9.37
C VAL A 72 14.73 -31.35 9.28
N GLY A 73 14.19 -31.60 8.09
CA GLY A 73 13.08 -32.55 7.89
C GLY A 73 13.48 -33.75 7.05
N GLY A 74 13.83 -34.86 7.69
CA GLY A 74 13.89 -36.16 7.01
C GLY A 74 12.55 -36.47 6.34
N SER A 75 12.54 -36.58 5.01
CA SER A 75 11.43 -37.10 4.20
C SER A 75 10.01 -36.65 4.59
N GLN A 76 9.77 -35.35 4.81
CA GLN A 76 8.39 -34.86 4.84
C GLN A 76 7.85 -34.90 3.40
N LEU A 77 7.08 -35.95 3.08
CA LEU A 77 6.31 -36.02 1.83
C LEU A 77 5.59 -34.69 1.64
N GLN A 78 5.65 -34.13 0.44
CA GLN A 78 4.87 -32.97 0.02
C GLN A 78 3.38 -33.37 -0.01
N THR A 79 2.77 -33.53 1.15
CA THR A 79 1.33 -33.72 1.27
C THR A 79 0.65 -32.40 1.00
N SER A 80 -0.56 -32.48 0.45
CA SER A 80 -1.43 -31.30 0.27
C SER A 80 -1.66 -30.56 1.60
N GLU A 81 -1.70 -31.28 2.73
CA GLU A 81 -1.80 -30.68 4.05
C GLU A 81 -0.57 -29.83 4.38
N TRP A 82 0.65 -30.35 4.18
CA TRP A 82 1.86 -29.58 4.49
C TRP A 82 2.01 -28.35 3.59
N PHE A 83 1.66 -28.48 2.30
CA PHE A 83 1.66 -27.37 1.35
C PHE A 83 0.71 -26.25 1.77
N ASN A 84 -0.50 -26.60 2.24
CA ASN A 84 -1.53 -25.63 2.62
C ASN A 84 -1.47 -25.19 4.08
N THR A 85 -0.72 -25.83 4.97
CA THR A 85 -0.75 -25.48 6.42
C THR A 85 0.64 -25.23 7.03
N ALA A 86 1.72 -25.43 6.25
CA ALA A 86 3.08 -25.50 6.78
C ALA A 86 3.22 -26.48 7.98
N GLY A 87 2.33 -27.48 8.01
CA GLY A 87 2.07 -28.42 9.11
C GLY A 87 1.92 -27.78 10.48
N ARG A 88 1.33 -26.57 10.54
CA ARG A 88 1.01 -25.86 11.78
C ARG A 88 2.24 -25.65 12.69
N SER A 89 3.44 -25.65 12.10
CA SER A 89 4.73 -25.56 12.81
C SER A 89 5.26 -24.13 12.94
N VAL A 90 4.56 -23.16 12.34
CA VAL A 90 4.96 -21.75 12.29
C VAL A 90 4.65 -21.08 13.63
N LYS A 91 5.66 -20.44 14.23
CA LYS A 91 5.51 -19.74 15.51
C LYS A 91 4.66 -18.47 15.36
N THR A 92 3.97 -18.10 16.44
CA THR A 92 3.07 -16.93 16.51
C THR A 92 3.71 -15.62 16.07
N GLY A 93 4.99 -15.37 16.39
CA GLY A 93 5.69 -14.16 15.96
C GLY A 93 5.82 -14.04 14.44
N LEU A 94 6.11 -15.15 13.76
CA LEU A 94 6.20 -15.18 12.29
C LEU A 94 4.80 -15.01 11.68
N ILE A 95 3.77 -15.67 12.25
CA ILE A 95 2.37 -15.49 11.82
C ILE A 95 1.94 -14.03 11.96
N ALA A 96 2.21 -13.38 13.10
CA ALA A 96 1.86 -11.98 13.33
C ALA A 96 2.54 -11.05 12.32
N SER A 97 3.83 -11.27 12.03
CA SER A 97 4.54 -10.49 11.01
C SER A 97 3.97 -10.71 9.62
N VAL A 98 3.56 -11.93 9.27
CA VAL A 98 2.92 -12.23 7.99
C VAL A 98 1.56 -11.54 7.91
N ILE A 99 0.78 -11.49 8.99
CA ILE A 99 -0.46 -10.71 8.99
C ILE A 99 -0.13 -9.25 8.66
N VAL A 100 0.79 -8.59 9.38
CA VAL A 100 1.16 -7.20 9.07
C VAL A 100 1.62 -7.02 7.62
N SER A 101 2.41 -7.95 7.10
CA SER A 101 2.83 -8.02 5.70
C SER A 101 1.64 -8.00 4.74
N GLN A 102 0.67 -8.89 4.95
CA GLN A 102 -0.51 -9.03 4.10
C GLN A 102 -1.44 -7.82 4.14
N TRP A 103 -1.24 -6.85 5.03
CA TRP A 103 -2.01 -5.59 5.05
C TRP A 103 -1.18 -4.38 4.58
N THR A 104 0.13 -4.56 4.39
CA THR A 104 1.05 -3.50 3.95
C THR A 104 1.17 -3.50 2.42
N TRP A 105 0.07 -3.22 1.74
CA TRP A 105 0.04 -3.18 0.27
C TRP A 105 0.73 -1.93 -0.28
N ALA A 106 1.26 -2.02 -1.50
CA ALA A 106 1.68 -0.84 -2.24
C ALA A 106 0.53 0.18 -2.38
N ALA A 107 -0.68 -0.31 -2.64
CA ALA A 107 -1.88 0.51 -2.68
C ALA A 107 -2.16 1.22 -1.35
N THR A 108 -1.89 0.58 -0.21
CA THR A 108 -2.04 1.18 1.13
C THR A 108 -1.11 2.36 1.34
N ILE A 109 0.17 2.21 0.98
CA ILE A 109 1.17 3.28 1.13
C ILE A 109 0.85 4.45 0.18
N LEU A 110 0.48 4.15 -1.06
CA LEU A 110 0.11 5.18 -2.05
C LEU A 110 -1.17 5.91 -1.66
N GLN A 111 -2.21 5.17 -1.29
CA GLN A 111 -3.51 5.75 -0.99
C GLN A 111 -3.46 6.54 0.31
N SER A 112 -2.78 6.05 1.34
CA SER A 112 -2.55 6.82 2.58
C SER A 112 -1.80 8.13 2.29
N SER A 113 -0.76 8.09 1.46
CA SER A 113 -0.02 9.30 1.04
C SER A 113 -0.90 10.25 0.22
N ASN A 114 -1.76 9.72 -0.66
CA ASN A 114 -2.69 10.51 -1.45
C ASN A 114 -3.75 11.19 -0.58
N VAL A 115 -4.33 10.50 0.41
CA VAL A 115 -5.25 11.15 1.35
C VAL A 115 -4.55 12.07 2.34
N ALA A 116 -3.26 11.86 2.65
CA ALA A 116 -2.42 12.83 3.36
C ALA A 116 -2.29 14.12 2.55
N TRP A 117 -2.02 13.97 1.25
CA TRP A 117 -1.90 15.07 0.32
C TRP A 117 -3.20 15.89 0.24
N GLN A 118 -4.35 15.22 0.19
CA GLN A 118 -5.65 15.86 0.04
C GLN A 118 -6.24 16.43 1.34
N TYR A 119 -6.09 15.73 2.47
CA TYR A 119 -6.81 16.05 3.72
C TYR A 119 -5.89 16.37 4.90
N GLY A 120 -4.57 16.35 4.72
CA GLY A 120 -3.60 16.51 5.80
C GLY A 120 -3.56 15.31 6.74
N VAL A 121 -3.19 15.52 8.00
CA VAL A 121 -2.99 14.45 9.00
C VAL A 121 -4.24 13.60 9.27
N SER A 122 -5.43 14.16 9.06
CA SER A 122 -6.71 13.46 9.23
C SER A 122 -6.87 12.29 8.25
N GLY A 123 -6.39 12.43 7.00
CA GLY A 123 -6.56 11.41 5.95
C GLY A 123 -5.90 10.06 6.31
N PRO A 124 -4.58 10.02 6.54
CA PRO A 124 -3.86 8.80 6.93
C PRO A 124 -4.36 8.21 8.24
N PHE A 125 -4.76 9.05 9.20
CA PHE A 125 -5.33 8.58 10.46
C PHE A 125 -6.63 7.80 10.20
N TRP A 126 -7.58 8.35 9.45
CA TRP A 126 -8.84 7.68 9.12
C TRP A 126 -8.63 6.43 8.25
N TYR A 127 -7.62 6.45 7.38
CA TYR A 127 -7.21 5.26 6.63
C TYR A 127 -6.78 4.14 7.59
N ALA A 128 -5.82 4.43 8.47
CA ALA A 128 -5.26 3.47 9.40
C ALA A 128 -6.28 2.98 10.43
N SER A 129 -7.11 3.88 10.99
CA SER A 129 -8.15 3.52 11.94
C SER A 129 -9.18 2.58 11.30
N GLY A 130 -9.56 2.84 10.04
CA GLY A 130 -10.52 2.01 9.33
C GLY A 130 -10.02 0.58 9.10
N ALA A 131 -8.77 0.44 8.64
CA ALA A 131 -8.12 -0.86 8.52
C ALA A 131 -7.97 -1.56 9.88
N THR A 132 -7.61 -0.83 10.93
CA THR A 132 -7.41 -1.38 12.28
C THR A 132 -8.69 -2.01 12.84
N VAL A 133 -9.84 -1.35 12.69
CA VAL A 133 -11.14 -1.89 13.13
C VAL A 133 -11.46 -3.20 12.41
N GLN A 134 -11.22 -3.27 11.10
CA GLN A 134 -11.48 -4.45 10.28
C GLN A 134 -10.58 -5.63 10.69
N VAL A 135 -9.28 -5.38 10.88
CA VAL A 135 -8.31 -6.40 11.32
C VAL A 135 -8.63 -6.93 12.71
N LEU A 136 -9.01 -6.06 13.66
CA LEU A 136 -9.37 -6.47 15.01
C LEU A 136 -10.61 -7.37 15.03
N LEU A 137 -11.67 -6.99 14.32
CA LEU A 137 -12.89 -7.78 14.21
C LEU A 137 -12.65 -9.11 13.51
N PHE A 138 -11.82 -9.10 12.47
CA PHE A 138 -11.37 -10.32 11.81
C PHE A 138 -10.62 -11.24 12.78
N GLY A 139 -9.67 -10.72 13.56
CA GLY A 139 -8.91 -11.50 14.54
C GLY A 139 -9.81 -12.21 15.57
N ILE A 140 -10.80 -11.50 16.10
CA ILE A 140 -11.79 -12.08 17.04
C ILE A 140 -12.57 -13.21 16.36
N MET A 141 -13.05 -12.98 15.14
CA MET A 141 -13.81 -13.98 14.38
C MET A 141 -12.96 -15.21 14.02
N ALA A 142 -11.71 -15.03 13.62
CA ALA A 142 -10.79 -16.12 13.30
C ALA A 142 -10.52 -17.02 14.52
N ILE A 143 -10.32 -16.42 15.70
CA ILE A 143 -10.17 -17.15 16.97
C ILE A 143 -11.43 -17.97 17.27
N GLU A 144 -12.61 -17.36 17.21
CA GLU A 144 -13.88 -18.05 17.48
C GLU A 144 -14.17 -19.19 16.50
N ILE A 145 -13.81 -19.00 15.23
CA ILE A 145 -13.88 -20.05 14.22
C ILE A 145 -12.96 -21.21 14.60
N LYS A 146 -11.71 -20.97 14.97
CA LYS A 146 -10.79 -22.05 15.34
C LYS A 146 -11.17 -22.78 16.62
N ARG A 147 -11.77 -22.07 17.59
CA ARG A 147 -12.33 -22.72 18.79
C ARG A 147 -13.46 -23.70 18.48
N LYS A 148 -14.25 -23.45 17.43
CA LYS A 148 -15.44 -24.25 17.06
C LYS A 148 -15.16 -25.27 15.96
N ALA A 149 -14.28 -24.95 15.02
CA ALA A 149 -13.96 -25.74 13.83
C ALA A 149 -12.43 -25.77 13.59
N PRO A 150 -11.64 -26.41 14.48
CA PRO A 150 -10.18 -26.39 14.42
C PRO A 150 -9.62 -26.99 13.11
N ASN A 151 -10.29 -28.02 12.60
CA ASN A 151 -9.88 -28.77 11.40
C ASN A 151 -10.40 -28.18 10.09
N ALA A 152 -11.20 -27.12 10.10
CA ALA A 152 -11.63 -26.46 8.87
C ALA A 152 -10.43 -25.74 8.22
N HIS A 153 -10.27 -25.97 6.92
CA HIS A 153 -9.19 -25.37 6.13
C HIS A 153 -9.60 -24.04 5.51
N THR A 154 -10.87 -23.86 5.18
CA THR A 154 -11.39 -22.62 4.58
C THR A 154 -12.70 -22.17 5.23
N VAL A 155 -13.00 -20.87 5.14
CA VAL A 155 -14.30 -20.34 5.60
C VAL A 155 -15.46 -20.95 4.81
N CYS A 156 -15.26 -21.27 3.53
CA CYS A 156 -16.28 -21.90 2.68
C CYS A 156 -16.68 -23.30 3.14
N GLU A 157 -15.76 -24.09 3.74
CA GLU A 157 -16.10 -25.39 4.34
C GLU A 157 -17.06 -25.23 5.52
N ILE A 158 -16.82 -24.23 6.37
CA ILE A 158 -17.69 -23.90 7.49
C ILE A 158 -19.07 -23.48 6.98
N VAL A 159 -19.10 -22.65 5.92
CA VAL A 159 -20.36 -22.21 5.32
C VAL A 159 -21.15 -23.41 4.78
N ARG A 160 -20.47 -24.35 4.12
CA ARG A 160 -21.10 -25.58 3.61
C ARG A 160 -21.65 -26.45 4.73
N ALA A 161 -20.87 -26.64 5.80
CA ALA A 161 -21.28 -27.44 6.94
C ALA A 161 -22.48 -26.82 7.67
N ARG A 162 -22.58 -25.49 7.72
CA ARG A 162 -23.62 -24.78 8.48
C ARG A 162 -24.90 -24.48 7.70
N TRP A 163 -24.78 -24.11 6.42
CA TRP A 163 -25.87 -23.61 5.57
C TRP A 163 -26.06 -24.40 4.26
N GLY A 164 -25.26 -25.43 4.01
CA GLY A 164 -25.42 -26.34 2.87
C GLY A 164 -24.82 -25.84 1.56
N ALA A 165 -25.07 -26.60 0.48
CA ALA A 165 -24.38 -26.44 -0.81
C ALA A 165 -24.70 -25.12 -1.54
N ARG A 166 -25.94 -24.62 -1.43
CA ARG A 166 -26.35 -23.38 -2.12
C ARG A 166 -25.61 -22.16 -1.55
N ALA A 167 -25.58 -22.03 -0.23
CA ALA A 167 -24.84 -20.95 0.44
C ALA A 167 -23.33 -21.07 0.18
N HIS A 168 -22.80 -22.31 0.19
CA HIS A 168 -21.41 -22.55 -0.16
C HIS A 168 -21.04 -22.05 -1.56
N LEU A 169 -21.87 -22.34 -2.59
CA LEU A 169 -21.61 -21.89 -3.95
C LEU A 169 -21.61 -20.36 -4.08
N VAL A 170 -22.56 -19.68 -3.44
CA VAL A 170 -22.64 -18.22 -3.44
C VAL A 170 -21.41 -17.60 -2.78
N PHE A 171 -21.06 -18.05 -1.58
CA PHE A 171 -19.87 -17.54 -0.88
C PHE A 171 -18.59 -17.87 -1.63
N LEU A 172 -18.44 -19.08 -2.15
CA LEU A 172 -17.28 -19.46 -2.97
C LEU A 172 -17.12 -18.53 -4.18
N THR A 173 -18.23 -18.18 -4.85
CA THR A 173 -18.21 -17.24 -5.97
C THR A 173 -17.76 -15.85 -5.54
N PHE A 174 -18.31 -15.31 -4.45
CA PHE A 174 -17.90 -14.00 -3.94
C PHE A 174 -16.44 -13.98 -3.51
N CYS A 175 -15.98 -15.02 -2.83
CA CYS A 175 -14.61 -15.08 -2.36
C CYS A 175 -13.60 -15.21 -3.50
N LEU A 176 -13.89 -16.01 -4.52
CA LEU A 176 -13.05 -16.10 -5.72
C LEU A 176 -13.05 -14.77 -6.49
N ALA A 177 -14.22 -14.14 -6.66
CA ALA A 177 -14.32 -12.84 -7.32
C ALA A 177 -13.51 -11.77 -6.58
N THR A 178 -13.63 -11.71 -5.24
CA THR A 178 -12.84 -10.79 -4.41
C THR A 178 -11.34 -11.02 -4.56
N ASN A 179 -10.87 -12.27 -4.46
CA ASN A 179 -9.45 -12.60 -4.64
C ASN A 179 -8.93 -12.16 -6.02
N VAL A 180 -9.72 -12.35 -7.09
CA VAL A 180 -9.35 -11.89 -8.44
C VAL A 180 -9.29 -10.37 -8.50
N ILE A 181 -10.30 -9.67 -7.97
CA ILE A 181 -10.37 -8.19 -7.99
C ILE A 181 -9.22 -7.58 -7.18
N VAL A 182 -8.97 -8.08 -5.97
CA VAL A 182 -7.89 -7.61 -5.10
C VAL A 182 -6.54 -7.88 -5.75
N THR A 183 -6.32 -9.08 -6.30
CA THR A 183 -5.08 -9.40 -7.02
C THR A 183 -4.88 -8.46 -8.21
N ALA A 184 -5.92 -8.22 -9.01
CA ALA A 184 -5.86 -7.29 -10.14
C ALA A 184 -5.52 -5.86 -9.70
N MET A 185 -6.14 -5.36 -8.62
CA MET A 185 -5.86 -4.02 -8.12
C MET A 185 -4.41 -3.88 -7.60
N LEU A 186 -3.88 -4.93 -6.95
CA LEU A 186 -2.51 -4.93 -6.43
C LEU A 186 -1.50 -4.95 -7.58
N LEU A 187 -1.73 -5.76 -8.61
CA LEU A 187 -0.89 -5.81 -9.81
C LEU A 187 -0.92 -4.49 -10.58
N LEU A 188 -2.09 -3.89 -10.75
CA LEU A 188 -2.23 -2.59 -11.39
C LEU A 188 -1.52 -1.50 -10.58
N GLY A 189 -1.70 -1.47 -9.26
CA GLY A 189 -1.04 -0.53 -8.37
C GLY A 189 0.48 -0.64 -8.41
N GLY A 190 1.02 -1.86 -8.32
CA GLY A 190 2.46 -2.12 -8.43
C GLY A 190 3.02 -1.71 -9.81
N SER A 191 2.32 -2.08 -10.88
CA SER A 191 2.72 -1.75 -12.25
C SER A 191 2.68 -0.25 -12.52
N ALA A 192 1.71 0.47 -11.97
CA ALA A 192 1.61 1.92 -12.07
C ALA A 192 2.81 2.63 -11.41
N VAL A 193 3.27 2.13 -10.25
CA VAL A 193 4.48 2.66 -9.59
C VAL A 193 5.73 2.42 -10.44
N VAL A 194 5.90 1.20 -10.97
CA VAL A 194 7.04 0.88 -11.84
C VAL A 194 7.01 1.77 -13.09
N HIS A 195 5.85 1.96 -13.71
CA HIS A 195 5.68 2.85 -14.85
C HIS A 195 6.04 4.31 -14.49
N ALA A 196 5.51 4.83 -13.38
CA ALA A 196 5.78 6.20 -12.95
C ALA A 196 7.26 6.47 -12.69
N LEU A 197 8.01 5.49 -12.19
CA LEU A 197 9.44 5.64 -11.88
C LEU A 197 10.37 5.38 -13.08
N THR A 198 10.02 4.42 -13.94
CA THR A 198 10.96 3.87 -14.94
C THR A 198 10.47 3.97 -16.39
N GLY A 199 9.20 4.33 -16.60
CA GLY A 199 8.56 4.38 -17.90
C GLY A 199 8.30 3.00 -18.52
N VAL A 200 8.49 1.91 -17.79
CA VAL A 200 8.14 0.55 -18.25
C VAL A 200 6.64 0.46 -18.52
N ASN A 201 6.25 -0.25 -19.57
CA ASN A 201 4.84 -0.42 -19.93
C ASN A 201 4.06 -1.13 -18.80
N VAL A 202 2.91 -0.56 -18.42
CA VAL A 202 2.07 -1.07 -17.31
C VAL A 202 1.62 -2.52 -17.56
N TYR A 203 1.24 -2.86 -18.79
CA TYR A 203 0.83 -4.23 -19.14
C TYR A 203 1.99 -5.21 -18.99
N ALA A 204 3.18 -4.85 -19.49
CA ALA A 204 4.36 -5.68 -19.32
C ALA A 204 4.68 -5.90 -17.84
N ALA A 205 4.71 -4.84 -17.03
CA ALA A 205 4.93 -4.96 -15.60
C ALA A 205 3.87 -5.85 -14.90
N SER A 206 2.59 -5.73 -15.31
CA SER A 206 1.49 -6.52 -14.73
C SER A 206 1.65 -8.02 -14.95
N PHE A 207 2.21 -8.44 -16.09
CA PHE A 207 2.50 -9.85 -16.35
C PHE A 207 3.81 -10.33 -15.71
N LEU A 208 4.82 -9.47 -15.58
CA LEU A 208 6.15 -9.86 -15.10
C LEU A 208 6.26 -9.92 -13.57
N ILE A 209 5.63 -8.99 -12.85
CA ILE A 209 5.62 -8.94 -11.37
C ILE A 209 5.19 -10.28 -10.74
N PRO A 210 4.06 -10.91 -11.16
CA PRO A 210 3.59 -12.12 -10.51
C PRO A 210 4.43 -13.36 -10.84
N LEU A 211 5.27 -13.36 -11.89
CA LEU A 211 6.05 -14.54 -12.27
C LEU A 211 6.97 -15.02 -11.15
N GLY A 212 7.68 -14.11 -10.49
CA GLY A 212 8.54 -14.45 -9.36
C GLY A 212 7.75 -15.04 -8.19
N VAL A 213 6.58 -14.45 -7.91
CA VAL A 213 5.66 -14.88 -6.84
C VAL A 213 5.13 -16.28 -7.09
N ILE A 214 4.70 -16.54 -8.33
CA ILE A 214 4.21 -17.83 -8.80
C ILE A 214 5.29 -18.90 -8.55
N VAL A 215 6.54 -18.68 -8.98
CA VAL A 215 7.60 -19.68 -8.87
C VAL A 215 7.87 -20.11 -7.43
N TYR A 216 8.07 -19.19 -6.48
CA TYR A 216 8.32 -19.62 -5.09
C TYR A 216 7.09 -20.20 -4.41
N THR A 217 5.91 -19.71 -4.76
CA THR A 217 4.66 -20.23 -4.19
C THR A 217 4.45 -21.68 -4.61
N PHE A 218 4.67 -21.99 -5.90
CA PHE A 218 4.62 -23.36 -6.41
C PHE A 218 5.70 -24.26 -5.81
N ALA A 219 6.94 -23.76 -5.65
CA ALA A 219 8.05 -24.58 -5.16
C ALA A 219 7.97 -24.89 -3.65
N GLY A 220 7.42 -23.99 -2.85
CA GLY A 220 7.56 -24.01 -1.39
C GLY A 220 6.27 -23.94 -0.56
N GLY A 221 5.12 -23.67 -1.18
CA GLY A 221 3.83 -23.61 -0.49
C GLY A 221 3.77 -22.55 0.62
N LEU A 222 2.85 -22.73 1.57
CA LEU A 222 2.55 -21.73 2.61
C LEU A 222 3.77 -21.35 3.46
N LYS A 223 4.67 -22.30 3.72
CA LYS A 223 5.85 -22.02 4.56
C LYS A 223 6.82 -21.06 3.85
N ALA A 224 7.03 -21.26 2.55
CA ALA A 224 7.89 -20.41 1.75
C ALA A 224 7.29 -19.03 1.56
N THR A 225 5.98 -18.95 1.35
CA THR A 225 5.28 -17.67 1.24
C THR A 225 5.37 -16.90 2.56
N PHE A 226 5.22 -17.54 3.73
CA PHE A 226 5.38 -16.90 5.03
C PHE A 226 6.78 -16.33 5.25
N LEU A 227 7.81 -17.08 4.86
CA LEU A 227 9.19 -16.65 4.98
C LEU A 227 9.52 -15.50 4.02
N ALA A 228 9.06 -15.59 2.78
CA ALA A 228 9.14 -14.49 1.81
C ALA A 228 8.43 -13.24 2.34
N SER A 229 7.25 -13.42 2.94
CA SER A 229 6.44 -12.36 3.54
C SER A 229 7.16 -11.64 4.67
N TYR A 230 7.79 -12.40 5.56
CA TYR A 230 8.60 -11.85 6.64
C TYR A 230 9.76 -11.00 6.12
N ILE A 231 10.54 -11.53 5.18
CA ILE A 231 11.75 -10.86 4.69
C ILE A 231 11.42 -9.57 3.97
N HIS A 232 10.44 -9.59 3.04
CA HIS A 232 10.08 -8.35 2.36
C HIS A 232 9.50 -7.32 3.34
N SER A 233 8.79 -7.75 4.38
CA SER A 233 8.22 -6.84 5.38
C SER A 233 9.30 -6.15 6.19
N VAL A 234 10.34 -6.87 6.58
CA VAL A 234 11.52 -6.30 7.25
C VAL A 234 12.19 -5.28 6.35
N VAL A 235 12.39 -5.60 5.07
CA VAL A 235 12.99 -4.67 4.09
C VAL A 235 12.14 -3.42 3.93
N VAL A 236 10.82 -3.55 3.76
CA VAL A 236 9.89 -2.41 3.64
C VAL A 236 9.95 -1.53 4.88
N HIS A 237 9.88 -2.10 6.08
CA HIS A 237 9.96 -1.32 7.33
C HIS A 237 11.31 -0.62 7.49
N ALA A 238 12.42 -1.29 7.18
CA ALA A 238 13.74 -0.68 7.23
C ALA A 238 13.83 0.52 6.27
N VAL A 239 13.35 0.37 5.03
CA VAL A 239 13.31 1.47 4.05
C VAL A 239 12.43 2.62 4.54
N LEU A 240 11.27 2.34 5.13
CA LEU A 240 10.39 3.38 5.69
C LEU A 240 11.06 4.14 6.85
N LEU A 241 11.73 3.45 7.77
CA LEU A 241 12.45 4.09 8.87
C LEU A 241 13.60 4.97 8.37
N VAL A 242 14.38 4.48 7.39
CA VAL A 242 15.44 5.26 6.75
C VAL A 242 14.85 6.47 6.03
N PHE A 243 13.75 6.31 5.29
CA PHE A 243 13.09 7.40 4.60
C PHE A 243 12.60 8.49 5.56
N VAL A 244 11.91 8.10 6.65
CA VAL A 244 11.47 9.02 7.70
C VAL A 244 12.67 9.74 8.30
N PHE A 245 13.75 9.02 8.62
CA PHE A 245 14.96 9.63 9.16
C PHE A 245 15.54 10.67 8.18
N LEU A 246 15.78 10.30 6.92
CA LEU A 246 16.35 11.21 5.92
C LEU A 246 15.50 12.48 5.73
N VAL A 247 14.17 12.34 5.70
CA VAL A 247 13.25 13.48 5.55
C VAL A 247 13.32 14.43 6.76
N TYR A 248 13.30 13.88 7.97
CA TYR A 248 13.20 14.69 9.21
C TYR A 248 14.55 15.07 9.82
N THR A 249 15.69 14.59 9.32
CA THR A 249 17.02 14.93 9.87
C THR A 249 18.01 15.43 8.83
N SER A 250 17.97 14.91 7.60
CA SER A 250 19.05 15.11 6.62
C SER A 250 18.66 16.04 5.47
N SER A 251 17.35 16.22 5.22
CA SER A 251 16.87 17.11 4.16
C SER A 251 17.22 18.57 4.46
N SER A 252 17.93 19.23 3.55
CA SER A 252 18.20 20.68 3.62
C SER A 252 16.93 21.53 3.58
N SER A 253 15.85 20.96 3.03
CA SER A 253 14.54 21.59 2.96
C SER A 253 13.71 21.28 4.22
N LEU A 254 13.42 20.02 4.52
CA LEU A 254 12.51 19.69 5.62
C LEU A 254 13.25 19.59 6.95
N GLY A 255 14.20 18.68 7.10
CA GLY A 255 15.30 18.71 8.09
C GLY A 255 14.93 18.68 9.58
N SER A 256 13.66 18.89 9.96
CA SER A 256 13.13 18.72 11.31
C SER A 256 11.59 18.72 11.30
N PRO A 257 10.94 18.08 12.29
CA PRO A 257 9.49 18.17 12.47
C PRO A 257 8.98 19.61 12.65
N LYS A 258 9.79 20.47 13.29
CA LYS A 258 9.46 21.89 13.49
C LYS A 258 9.35 22.64 12.16
N VAL A 259 10.32 22.45 11.27
CA VAL A 259 10.32 23.09 9.95
C VAL A 259 9.18 22.56 9.08
N VAL A 260 8.86 21.25 9.15
CA VAL A 260 7.69 20.68 8.47
C VAL A 260 6.40 21.34 8.98
N TYR A 261 6.23 21.46 10.29
CA TYR A 261 5.09 22.12 10.92
C TYR A 261 4.95 23.58 10.46
N GLU A 262 6.03 24.36 10.53
CA GLU A 262 6.04 25.77 10.12
C GLU A 262 5.70 25.93 8.63
N ARG A 263 6.26 25.09 7.76
CA ARG A 263 5.96 25.11 6.32
C ARG A 263 4.51 24.77 6.03
N LEU A 264 3.92 23.79 6.73
CA LEU A 264 2.50 23.46 6.57
C LEU A 264 1.59 24.62 6.99
N LEU A 265 1.97 25.39 8.01
CA LEU A 265 1.25 26.62 8.38
C LEU A 265 1.35 27.68 7.30
N VAL A 266 2.54 27.90 6.72
CA VAL A 266 2.75 28.86 5.63
C VAL A 266 1.96 28.46 4.37
N VAL A 267 1.95 27.16 4.02
CA VAL A 267 1.13 26.66 2.90
C VAL A 267 -0.36 26.85 3.19
N ALA A 268 -0.81 26.66 4.43
CA ALA A 268 -2.21 26.87 4.79
C ALA A 268 -2.63 28.34 4.82
N SER A 269 -1.71 29.28 5.08
CA SER A 269 -1.97 30.72 5.09
C SER A 269 -1.88 31.37 3.71
N ALA A 270 -1.20 30.75 2.75
CA ALA A 270 -1.04 31.27 1.40
C ALA A 270 -2.38 31.28 0.62
N ALA A 271 -2.53 32.25 -0.30
CA ALA A 271 -3.68 32.33 -1.19
C ALA A 271 -3.77 31.09 -2.11
N ARG A 272 -5.01 30.67 -2.43
CA ARG A 272 -5.30 29.56 -3.37
C ARG A 272 -5.05 29.90 -4.84
N ASP A 273 -4.50 31.06 -5.16
CA ASP A 273 -4.40 31.52 -6.56
C ASP A 273 -3.31 30.74 -7.31
N CYS A 274 -3.70 29.55 -7.77
CA CYS A 274 -3.00 28.65 -8.66
C CYS A 274 -3.73 28.72 -10.00
N SER A 275 -3.72 29.89 -10.62
CA SER A 275 -4.65 30.36 -11.67
C SER A 275 -4.53 29.69 -13.04
N GLY A 276 -4.18 28.41 -13.10
CA GLY A 276 -4.55 27.53 -14.20
C GLY A 276 -5.72 26.67 -13.75
N ASP A 277 -6.60 26.26 -14.66
CA ASP A 277 -7.55 25.18 -14.39
C ASP A 277 -6.79 24.06 -13.67
N LEU A 278 -7.17 23.77 -12.42
CA LEU A 278 -6.59 22.66 -11.69
C LEU A 278 -6.76 21.44 -12.60
N SER A 279 -5.66 20.91 -13.12
CA SER A 279 -5.65 19.72 -13.96
C SER A 279 -6.43 18.57 -13.28
N ARG A 280 -6.57 18.60 -11.93
CA ARG A 280 -7.56 17.84 -11.15
C ARG A 280 -8.05 18.55 -9.87
N SER A 281 -9.29 18.31 -9.48
CA SER A 281 -9.79 18.58 -8.12
C SER A 281 -8.92 17.87 -7.07
N GLY A 282 -8.16 18.61 -6.25
CA GLY A 282 -7.36 18.04 -5.15
C GLY A 282 -5.89 18.49 -5.04
N GLN A 283 -5.45 19.51 -5.79
CA GLN A 283 -4.10 20.05 -5.65
C GLN A 283 -4.01 20.98 -4.42
N SER A 284 -3.12 20.64 -3.50
CA SER A 284 -2.87 21.39 -2.26
C SER A 284 -1.95 22.57 -2.54
N CYS A 285 -2.56 23.70 -2.91
CA CYS A 285 -1.91 24.99 -2.96
C CYS A 285 -2.79 26.00 -2.20
N GLY A 286 -2.32 26.40 -1.02
CA GLY A 286 -3.13 27.13 -0.06
C GLY A 286 -3.90 26.23 0.92
N PRO A 287 -4.93 26.77 1.60
CA PRO A 287 -5.72 26.06 2.61
C PRO A 287 -6.49 24.87 2.05
N VAL A 288 -6.56 23.78 2.83
CA VAL A 288 -7.33 22.56 2.48
C VAL A 288 -8.83 22.81 2.60
N HIS A 289 -9.60 22.43 1.57
CA HIS A 289 -11.05 22.60 1.58
C HIS A 289 -11.69 21.67 2.63
N GLY A 290 -12.57 22.19 3.47
CA GLY A 290 -13.28 21.38 4.46
C GLY A 290 -12.47 21.01 5.70
N ASN A 291 -11.24 21.50 5.84
CA ASN A 291 -10.46 21.45 7.08
C ASN A 291 -10.70 22.71 7.92
N LEU A 292 -10.72 22.58 9.24
CA LEU A 292 -10.79 23.73 10.16
C LEU A 292 -9.66 24.73 9.88
N LYS A 293 -10.03 25.97 9.55
CA LYS A 293 -9.11 27.04 9.14
C LYS A 293 -8.17 26.66 7.97
N GLY A 294 -8.55 25.66 7.16
CA GLY A 294 -7.73 25.17 6.06
C GLY A 294 -6.43 24.46 6.46
N SER A 295 -6.24 24.13 7.75
CA SER A 295 -5.00 23.57 8.26
C SER A 295 -4.77 22.12 7.81
N TYR A 296 -3.53 21.77 7.48
CA TYR A 296 -3.12 20.38 7.21
C TYR A 296 -2.94 19.55 8.48
N LEU A 297 -2.95 20.19 9.65
CA LEU A 297 -2.64 19.58 10.94
C LEU A 297 -3.87 19.34 11.82
N THR A 298 -5.06 19.65 11.31
CA THR A 298 -6.31 19.44 12.07
C THR A 298 -6.87 18.04 11.83
N MET A 299 -7.46 17.46 12.88
CA MET A 299 -8.30 16.26 12.75
C MET A 299 -9.72 16.60 12.27
N LEU A 300 -10.15 17.86 12.42
CA LEU A 300 -11.43 18.36 11.94
C LEU A 300 -11.37 18.61 10.43
N SER A 301 -11.48 17.51 9.68
CA SER A 301 -11.52 17.45 8.22
C SER A 301 -12.79 16.74 7.78
N SER A 302 -13.67 17.44 7.07
CA SER A 302 -14.88 16.84 6.49
C SER A 302 -14.53 15.78 5.43
N GLY A 303 -13.56 16.06 4.56
CA GLY A 303 -13.05 15.11 3.57
C GLY A 303 -12.42 13.86 4.20
N GLY A 304 -11.57 14.06 5.22
CA GLY A 304 -10.97 12.96 5.98
C GLY A 304 -12.02 12.07 6.66
N LEU A 305 -13.03 12.66 7.30
CA LEU A 305 -14.10 11.91 7.96
C LEU A 305 -14.97 11.13 6.98
N VAL A 306 -15.40 11.76 5.87
CA VAL A 306 -16.20 11.09 4.82
C VAL A 306 -15.40 9.94 4.22
N PHE A 307 -14.12 10.15 3.91
CA PHE A 307 -13.23 9.09 3.47
C PHE A 307 -13.14 7.96 4.51
N GLY A 308 -12.99 8.29 5.79
CA GLY A 308 -12.94 7.31 6.88
C GLY A 308 -14.19 6.43 6.94
N ILE A 309 -15.38 7.02 6.84
CA ILE A 309 -16.66 6.29 6.82
C ILE A 309 -16.72 5.35 5.61
N ILE A 310 -16.40 5.86 4.42
CA ILE A 310 -16.39 5.07 3.18
C ILE A 310 -15.40 3.91 3.30
N ASN A 311 -14.20 4.15 3.82
CA ASN A 311 -13.15 3.15 3.99
C ASN A 311 -13.55 2.06 4.99
N ILE A 312 -14.19 2.45 6.11
CA ILE A 312 -14.67 1.52 7.14
C ILE A 312 -15.79 0.63 6.59
N VAL A 313 -16.82 1.22 5.99
CA VAL A 313 -18.01 0.50 5.53
C VAL A 313 -17.73 -0.26 4.23
N GLY A 314 -17.04 0.37 3.29
CA GLY A 314 -16.76 -0.18 1.96
C GLY A 314 -15.83 -1.38 1.99
N ASN A 315 -14.74 -1.33 2.77
CA ASN A 315 -13.78 -2.44 2.80
C ASN A 315 -14.24 -3.61 3.66
N PHE A 316 -15.27 -3.44 4.50
CA PHE A 316 -15.74 -4.49 5.40
C PHE A 316 -16.14 -5.76 4.63
N GLY A 317 -16.85 -5.62 3.51
CA GLY A 317 -17.22 -6.76 2.67
C GLY A 317 -16.00 -7.50 2.12
N THR A 318 -15.03 -6.75 1.58
CA THR A 318 -13.79 -7.29 1.02
C THR A 318 -13.04 -8.12 2.06
N VAL A 319 -12.80 -7.57 3.26
CA VAL A 319 -12.01 -8.22 4.31
C VAL A 319 -12.61 -9.56 4.75
N PHE A 320 -13.93 -9.66 4.86
CA PHE A 320 -14.58 -10.89 5.31
C PHE A 320 -14.65 -11.96 4.22
N VAL A 321 -14.70 -11.53 2.96
CA VAL A 321 -14.83 -12.40 1.78
C VAL A 321 -13.46 -12.82 1.22
N ASP A 322 -12.37 -12.13 1.56
CA ASP A 322 -11.01 -12.46 1.10
C ASP A 322 -10.49 -13.81 1.65
N ASN A 323 -11.08 -14.32 2.74
CA ASN A 323 -10.56 -15.42 3.57
C ASN A 323 -10.73 -16.85 3.02
N VAL A 324 -10.79 -17.03 1.70
CA VAL A 324 -10.97 -18.37 1.10
C VAL A 324 -9.69 -19.13 0.86
N SER A 325 -8.56 -18.45 0.76
CA SER A 325 -7.24 -19.05 0.52
C SER A 325 -6.35 -19.12 1.76
N ASP A 326 -6.64 -18.36 2.81
CA ASP A 326 -5.87 -18.43 4.04
C ASP A 326 -6.32 -19.66 4.84
N SER A 327 -5.47 -20.67 4.81
CA SER A 327 -5.42 -21.69 5.85
C SER A 327 -5.35 -20.96 7.18
N LEU A 328 -6.48 -20.91 7.88
CA LEU A 328 -6.57 -20.29 9.20
C LEU A 328 -5.44 -20.88 10.07
N PRO A 329 -4.46 -20.06 10.48
CA PRO A 329 -3.31 -20.54 11.22
C PRO A 329 -3.70 -21.22 12.54
#